data_AF-A0A661VL09-F1
#
_entry.id   AF-A0A661VL09-F1
#
_cell.length_a   1.000
_cell.length_b   1.000
_cell.length_c   1.000
_cell.angle_alpha   90.00
_cell.angle_beta   90.00
_cell.angle_gamma   90.00
#
_symmetry.space_group_name_H-M   'P 1'
#
loop_
_entity.id
_entity.type
_entity.pdbx_description
1 polymer ?
#
loop_
_entity_poly.entity_id
_entity_poly.type
_entity_poly.pdbx_seq_one_letter_code
_entity_poly.pdbx_strand_id
1 'polypeptide(L)'
;MGAVAIKESYIDTLRAFGEVDKLLNEAVEEYLIDRIIERIKRARQEVQAFEKTYGMNYSTFAERIQLDGDYYEQVNQSHPLWEQDALEWKYWTEEISDWTEKLNSILSKS
;
A
#
# COMPACT_ATOMS: atom_id res chain seq x y z
N MET A 1 25.96 -0.85 -4.21
CA MET A 1 25.86 0.51 -3.64
C MET A 1 25.45 1.46 -4.74
N GLY A 2 24.35 2.18 -4.57
CA GLY A 2 24.02 3.35 -5.40
C GLY A 2 24.61 4.60 -4.75
N ALA A 3 25.07 5.56 -5.55
CA ALA A 3 25.54 6.85 -5.05
C ALA A 3 24.41 7.89 -5.17
N VAL A 4 24.09 8.57 -4.08
CA VAL A 4 23.14 9.69 -4.05
C VAL A 4 23.90 10.96 -3.73
N ALA A 5 23.67 12.03 -4.49
CA ALA A 5 24.30 13.32 -4.23
C ALA A 5 23.66 13.98 -3.01
N ILE A 6 24.45 14.22 -1.97
CA ILE A 6 24.06 14.95 -0.76
C ILE A 6 24.91 16.22 -0.65
N LYS A 7 24.30 17.34 -0.23
CA LYS A 7 25.04 18.57 -0.01
C LYS A 7 26.09 18.38 1.08
N GLU A 8 27.32 18.81 0.81
CA GLU A 8 28.44 18.71 1.75
C GLU A 8 28.12 19.38 3.10
N SER A 9 27.45 20.53 3.07
CA SER A 9 26.99 21.23 4.28
C SER A 9 26.10 20.37 5.20
N TYR A 10 25.33 19.43 4.64
CA TYR A 10 24.49 18.54 5.44
C TYR A 10 25.33 17.43 6.07
N ILE A 11 26.31 16.90 5.34
CA ILE A 11 27.28 15.92 5.83
C ILE A 11 28.10 16.51 6.97
N ASP A 12 28.61 17.73 6.82
CA ASP A 12 29.38 18.42 7.84
C ASP A 12 28.57 18.64 9.12
N THR A 13 27.29 18.99 8.96
CA THR A 13 26.36 19.13 10.09
C THR A 13 26.11 17.76 10.75
N LEU A 14 25.89 16.70 9.97
CA LEU A 14 25.65 15.34 10.47
C LEU A 14 26.84 14.77 11.25
N ARG A 15 28.08 15.10 10.85
CA ARG A 15 29.30 14.66 11.57
C ARG A 15 29.31 15.10 13.03
N ALA A 16 28.67 16.22 13.37
CA ALA A 16 28.54 16.67 14.75
C ALA A 16 27.67 15.74 15.61
N PHE A 17 26.83 14.91 14.99
CA PHE A 17 25.87 14.02 15.65
C PHE A 17 26.29 12.54 15.63
N GLY A 18 27.34 12.17 14.88
CA GLY A 18 27.87 10.80 14.87
C GLY A 18 28.36 10.33 13.50
N GLU A 19 28.35 9.00 13.33
CA GLU A 19 28.71 8.36 12.07
C GLU A 19 27.66 8.66 10.99
N VAL A 20 28.07 9.43 9.98
CA VAL A 20 27.17 9.95 8.93
C VAL A 20 26.43 8.84 8.22
N ASP A 21 27.10 7.76 7.84
CA ASP A 21 26.47 6.65 7.11
C ASP A 21 25.40 5.97 7.96
N LYS A 22 25.64 5.80 9.26
CA LYS A 22 24.64 5.26 10.18
C LYS A 22 23.42 6.18 10.29
N LEU A 23 23.65 7.46 10.57
CA LEU A 23 22.57 8.46 10.70
C LEU A 23 21.73 8.60 9.43
N LEU A 24 22.37 8.56 8.26
CA LEU A 24 21.67 8.62 6.98
C LEU A 24 20.83 7.37 6.73
N ASN A 25 21.36 6.17 7.03
CA ASN A 25 20.59 4.94 6.86
C ASN A 25 19.39 4.90 7.83
N GLU A 26 19.57 5.28 9.09
CA GLU A 26 18.48 5.36 10.09
C GLU A 26 17.39 6.35 9.63
N ALA A 27 17.78 7.56 9.20
CA ALA A 27 16.83 8.57 8.74
C ALA A 27 16.08 8.14 7.47
N VAL A 28 16.76 7.46 6.54
CA VAL A 28 16.13 6.92 5.33
C VAL A 28 15.18 5.78 5.68
N GLU A 29 15.55 4.89 6.60
CA GLU A 29 14.71 3.79 7.06
C GLU A 29 13.42 4.31 7.70
N GLU A 30 13.52 5.26 8.63
CA GLU A 30 12.37 5.89 9.27
C GLU A 30 11.44 6.55 8.24
N TYR A 31 12.02 7.33 7.32
CA TYR A 31 11.26 7.95 6.23
C TYR A 31 10.54 6.92 5.35
N LEU A 32 11.21 5.81 5.02
CA LEU A 32 10.60 4.75 4.21
C LEU A 32 9.45 4.08 4.94
N ILE A 33 9.61 3.77 6.24
CA ILE A 33 8.54 3.19 7.08
C ILE A 33 7.31 4.09 7.06
N ASP A 34 7.48 5.39 7.31
CA ASP A 34 6.38 6.36 7.31
C ASP A 34 5.66 6.41 5.96
N ARG A 35 6.42 6.48 4.86
CA ARG A 35 5.84 6.51 3.51
C ARG A 35 5.09 5.24 3.15
N ILE A 36 5.58 4.09 3.60
CA ILE A 36 4.91 2.81 3.37
C ILE A 36 3.60 2.76 4.18
N ILE A 37 3.61 3.18 5.44
CA ILE A 37 2.41 3.25 6.28
C ILE A 37 1.35 4.19 5.67
N GLU A 38 1.74 5.38 5.22
CA GLU A 38 0.85 6.32 4.53
C GLU A 38 0.21 5.68 3.30
N ARG A 39 1.01 4.96 2.50
CA ARG A 39 0.54 4.29 1.27
C ARG A 39 -0.44 3.15 1.57
N ILE A 40 -0.14 2.31 2.56
CA ILE A 40 -1.04 1.26 3.04
C ILE A 40 -2.36 1.87 3.55
N LYS A 41 -2.28 2.96 4.32
CA LYS A 41 -3.46 3.64 4.85
C LYS A 41 -4.35 4.16 3.73
N ARG A 42 -3.77 4.78 2.70
CA ARG A 42 -4.52 5.22 1.52
C ARG A 42 -5.17 4.05 0.79
N ALA A 43 -4.43 3.00 0.48
CA ALA A 43 -4.97 1.83 -0.20
C ALA A 43 -6.12 1.17 0.60
N ARG A 44 -6.02 1.12 1.94
CA ARG A 44 -7.11 0.66 2.81
C ARG A 44 -8.37 1.51 2.71
N GLN A 45 -8.25 2.83 2.54
CA GLN A 45 -9.41 3.70 2.36
C GLN A 45 -10.14 3.40 1.05
N GLU A 46 -9.41 3.15 -0.03
CA GLU A 46 -9.98 2.77 -1.32
C GLU A 46 -10.68 1.41 -1.24
N VAL A 47 -10.04 0.40 -0.63
CA VAL A 47 -10.65 -0.92 -0.36
C VAL A 47 -11.93 -0.79 0.46
N GLN A 48 -11.92 0.00 1.53
CA GLN A 48 -13.10 0.21 2.38
C GLN A 48 -14.26 0.90 1.63
N ALA A 49 -13.97 1.75 0.65
CA ALA A 49 -15.00 2.37 -0.17
C ALA A 49 -15.76 1.31 -0.98
N PHE A 50 -15.04 0.38 -1.62
CA PHE A 50 -15.66 -0.74 -2.33
C PHE A 50 -16.37 -1.70 -1.38
N GLU A 51 -15.77 -2.04 -0.23
CA GLU A 51 -16.42 -2.90 0.77
C GLU A 51 -17.75 -2.31 1.26
N LYS A 52 -17.82 -0.98 1.37
CA LYS A 52 -19.06 -0.28 1.73
C LYS A 52 -20.09 -0.32 0.59
N THR A 53 -19.66 -0.18 -0.66
CA THR A 53 -20.54 -0.25 -1.85
C THR A 53 -21.14 -1.64 -2.01
N TYR A 54 -20.32 -2.69 -1.91
CA TYR A 54 -20.72 -4.07 -2.18
C TYR A 54 -21.11 -4.85 -0.91
N GLY A 55 -20.88 -4.30 0.28
CA GLY A 55 -21.27 -4.89 1.56
C GLY A 55 -20.46 -6.11 1.98
N MET A 56 -19.32 -6.37 1.34
CA MET A 56 -18.46 -7.53 1.59
C MET A 56 -17.01 -7.23 1.20
N ASN A 57 -16.07 -8.13 1.52
CA ASN A 57 -14.68 -8.01 1.08
C ASN A 57 -14.50 -8.47 -0.39
N TYR A 58 -13.35 -8.13 -0.99
CA TYR A 58 -13.06 -8.42 -2.40
C TYR A 58 -13.12 -9.91 -2.73
N SER A 59 -12.55 -10.76 -1.87
CA SER A 59 -12.50 -12.20 -2.10
C SER A 59 -13.90 -12.81 -2.17
N THR A 60 -14.79 -12.44 -1.24
CA THR A 60 -16.19 -12.85 -1.24
C THR A 60 -16.94 -12.28 -2.45
N PHE A 61 -16.70 -11.01 -2.80
CA PHE A 61 -17.29 -10.40 -3.99
C PHE A 61 -16.92 -11.16 -5.27
N ALA A 62 -15.63 -11.41 -5.48
CA ALA A 62 -15.10 -12.08 -6.66
C ALA A 62 -15.63 -13.53 -6.79
N GLU A 63 -15.74 -14.25 -5.67
CA GLU A 63 -16.33 -15.59 -5.64
C GLU A 63 -17.82 -15.56 -6.01
N ARG A 64 -18.60 -14.66 -5.42
CA ARG A 64 -20.05 -14.58 -5.68
C ARG A 64 -20.38 -14.16 -7.10
N ILE A 65 -19.65 -13.20 -7.67
CA ILE A 65 -19.83 -12.82 -9.09
C ILE A 65 -19.65 -14.01 -10.04
N GLN A 66 -18.78 -14.97 -9.69
CA GLN A 66 -18.50 -16.14 -10.54
C GLN A 66 -19.47 -17.30 -10.30
N LEU A 67 -19.94 -17.49 -9.07
CA LEU A 67 -20.66 -18.70 -8.64
C LEU A 67 -22.16 -18.48 -8.40
N ASP A 68 -22.60 -17.24 -8.20
CA ASP A 68 -23.97 -16.87 -7.86
C ASP A 68 -24.57 -16.02 -8.99
N GLY A 69 -25.32 -16.69 -9.88
CA GLY A 69 -25.93 -16.05 -11.05
C GLY A 69 -26.96 -14.97 -10.70
N ASP A 70 -27.72 -15.17 -9.62
CA ASP A 70 -28.70 -14.18 -9.16
C ASP A 70 -27.99 -12.92 -8.64
N TYR A 71 -26.90 -13.11 -7.88
CA TYR A 71 -26.06 -11.99 -7.43
C TYR A 71 -25.40 -11.26 -8.60
N TYR A 72 -24.87 -11.99 -9.59
CA TYR A 72 -24.33 -11.41 -10.81
C TYR A 72 -25.38 -10.51 -11.51
N GLU A 73 -26.58 -11.00 -11.74
CA GLU A 73 -27.64 -10.22 -12.39
C GLU A 73 -28.00 -8.98 -11.57
N GLN A 74 -28.11 -9.12 -10.24
CA GLN A 74 -28.39 -8.01 -9.33
C GLN A 74 -27.30 -6.93 -9.40
N VAL A 75 -26.03 -7.32 -9.32
CA VAL A 75 -24.90 -6.38 -9.38
C VAL A 75 -24.83 -5.72 -10.76
N ASN A 76 -25.00 -6.50 -11.83
CA ASN A 76 -24.97 -5.98 -13.19
C ASN A 76 -26.07 -4.93 -13.45
N GLN A 77 -27.23 -5.06 -12.81
CA GLN A 77 -28.32 -4.07 -12.88
C GLN A 77 -28.09 -2.85 -11.98
N SER A 78 -27.61 -3.06 -10.75
CA SER A 78 -27.50 -2.00 -9.74
C SER A 78 -26.20 -1.20 -9.80
N HIS A 79 -25.12 -1.81 -10.29
CA HIS A 79 -23.77 -1.23 -10.39
C HIS A 79 -23.18 -1.55 -11.77
N PRO A 80 -23.58 -0.86 -12.84
CA PRO A 80 -23.14 -1.16 -14.21
C PRO A 80 -21.62 -1.06 -14.44
N LEU A 81 -20.88 -0.41 -13.53
CA LEU A 81 -19.42 -0.27 -13.58
C LEU A 81 -18.69 -1.28 -12.67
N TRP A 82 -19.38 -2.31 -12.18
CA TRP A 82 -18.81 -3.27 -11.24
C TRP A 82 -17.53 -3.95 -11.74
N GLU A 83 -17.37 -4.14 -13.06
CA GLU A 83 -16.16 -4.74 -13.63
C GLU A 83 -14.94 -3.82 -13.42
N GLN A 84 -15.11 -2.52 -13.60
CA GLN A 84 -14.07 -1.54 -13.33
C GLN A 84 -13.77 -1.48 -11.83
N ASP A 85 -14.81 -1.42 -11.00
CA ASP A 85 -14.67 -1.42 -9.54
C ASP A 85 -13.92 -2.66 -9.07
N ALA A 86 -14.22 -3.84 -9.63
CA ALA A 86 -13.55 -5.09 -9.30
C ALA A 86 -12.05 -5.06 -9.64
N LEU A 87 -11.68 -4.49 -10.78
CA LEU A 87 -10.28 -4.34 -11.18
C LEU A 87 -9.53 -3.38 -10.25
N GLU A 88 -10.12 -2.22 -9.94
CA GLU A 88 -9.51 -1.23 -9.05
C GLU A 88 -9.41 -1.78 -7.61
N TRP A 89 -10.45 -2.44 -7.14
CA TRP A 89 -10.48 -3.05 -5.81
C TRP A 89 -9.44 -4.17 -5.67
N LYS A 90 -9.28 -5.01 -6.70
CA LYS A 90 -8.21 -6.01 -6.75
C LYS A 90 -6.84 -5.34 -6.64
N TYR A 91 -6.61 -4.31 -7.45
CA TYR A 91 -5.36 -3.56 -7.43
C TYR A 91 -5.03 -3.03 -6.03
N TRP A 92 -5.98 -2.36 -5.36
CA TRP A 92 -5.75 -1.82 -4.02
C TRP A 92 -5.55 -2.91 -2.96
N THR A 93 -6.21 -4.06 -3.11
CA THR A 93 -6.02 -5.21 -2.20
C THR A 93 -4.62 -5.79 -2.34
N GLU A 94 -4.13 -5.96 -3.57
CA GLU A 94 -2.76 -6.41 -3.86
C GLU A 94 -1.72 -5.38 -3.39
N GLU A 95 -1.98 -4.09 -3.64
CA GLU A 95 -1.13 -2.98 -3.19
C GLU A 95 -0.93 -3.00 -1.65
N ILE A 96 -1.99 -3.25 -0.87
CA ILE A 96 -1.86 -3.41 0.59
C ILE A 96 -0.95 -4.58 0.94
N SER A 97 -1.11 -5.73 0.28
CA SER A 97 -0.30 -6.92 0.52
C SER A 97 1.18 -6.64 0.25
N ASP A 98 1.49 -6.11 -0.93
CA ASP A 98 2.86 -5.84 -1.38
C ASP A 98 3.59 -4.85 -0.46
N TRP A 99 2.91 -3.76 -0.05
CA TRP A 99 3.52 -2.78 0.84
C TRP A 99 3.64 -3.29 2.28
N THR A 100 2.72 -4.14 2.72
CA THR A 100 2.83 -4.81 4.03
C THR A 100 4.04 -5.75 4.05
N GLU A 101 4.26 -6.51 2.98
CA GLU A 101 5.46 -7.36 2.85
C GLU A 101 6.75 -6.53 2.85
N LYS A 102 6.79 -5.44 2.09
CA LYS A 102 7.94 -4.51 2.09
C LYS A 102 8.20 -3.91 3.48
N LEU A 103 7.16 -3.48 4.19
CA LEU A 103 7.28 -2.97 5.55
C LEU A 103 7.89 -4.01 6.49
N ASN A 104 7.35 -5.23 6.47
CA ASN A 104 7.87 -6.33 7.26
C ASN A 104 9.34 -6.65 6.92
N SER A 105 9.72 -6.55 5.64
CA SER A 105 11.11 -6.76 5.21
C SER A 105 12.11 -5.73 5.73
N ILE A 106 11.64 -4.50 6.00
CA ILE A 106 12.44 -3.44 6.63
C ILE A 106 12.50 -3.68 8.14
N LEU A 107 11.35 -3.90 8.77
CA LEU A 107 11.25 -4.10 10.23
C LEU A 107 11.95 -5.37 10.73
N SER A 108 12.09 -6.40 9.91
CA SER A 108 12.81 -7.64 10.24
C SER A 108 14.33 -7.55 10.06
N LYS A 109 14.82 -6.46 9.45
CA LYS A 109 16.25 -6.18 9.29
C LYS A 109 16.78 -5.17 10.31
N SER A 110 15.87 -4.48 11.00
CA SER A 110 16.12 -3.61 12.17
C SER A 110 16.28 -4.47 13.43
#